data_AF-A0A249SX96-F1
#
_entry.id   AF-A0A249SX96-F1
#
_cell.length_a   1.000
_cell.length_b   1.000
_cell.length_c   1.000
_cell.angle_alpha   90.00
_cell.angle_beta   90.00
_cell.angle_gamma   90.00
#
_symmetry.space_group_name_H-M   'P 1'
#
loop_
_entity.id
_entity.type
_entity.pdbx_description
1 polymer ?
#
loop_
_entity_poly.entity_id
_entity_poly.type
_entity_poly.pdbx_seq_one_letter_code
_entity_poly.pdbx_strand_id
1 'polypeptide(L)'
;MSKLYPRLSISMCLCLFIASIAYGQPSPATLIDTMIQRAFRLGVFNGNVLVIDHDKVIYRRSVGFADATHRQLLTDQYRFHIGSIAKEFNAVAIMLLAEQGKLQVTDKVARYLPGLPDWAEKISILDLLQYTSGLPDVNWHTIQSDQDNMADLRRLPRLQFEPGTNYGYNNNNVFLQRRIIEQISGVPFNTFVEQQLLRPLGMQHAIIDPTERDTLMARGFNNEGRQDRIQYPISGWTAVTLDDFYKWSEGLNRFRLLSPAATRVILNNTTGTSRQAGLGRGSMEGDQISLHSHDGSAGYYQALLVSEPLKGRTVILMVNNRQDNIYDFNLAIQNILDGKPYVQPKKSAEPLLLKDIDQQTIPQFFARYHALKKSHGVQYNFDAESLLNGIGYYLLRKDRVDDAITVFTYNTRLYPMSGNVFDSLGEAYYKKGDKKNALLHYKHSLALDPNNPAARKIVASLEN
;
A
#
# COMPACT_ATOMS: atom_id res chain seq x y z
N MET A 1 87.58 24.22 50.65
CA MET A 1 86.22 24.04 51.20
C MET A 1 85.19 24.53 50.19
N SER A 2 84.58 23.64 49.42
CA SER A 2 83.27 23.84 48.78
C SER A 2 82.82 22.51 48.18
N LYS A 3 81.72 21.95 48.70
CA LYS A 3 81.09 20.73 48.18
C LYS A 3 80.15 21.14 47.02
N LEU A 4 80.36 20.58 45.82
CA LEU A 4 79.40 20.63 44.72
C LEU A 4 78.59 19.32 44.72
N TYR A 5 77.26 19.42 44.74
CA TYR A 5 76.35 18.30 44.45
C TYR A 5 75.75 18.49 43.04
N PRO A 6 75.68 17.45 42.19
CA PRO A 6 74.97 17.54 40.92
C PRO A 6 73.46 17.39 41.14
N ARG A 7 72.67 18.28 40.54
CA ARG A 7 71.20 18.20 40.52
C ARG A 7 70.76 17.22 39.43
N LEU A 8 70.03 16.18 39.83
CA LEU A 8 69.34 15.26 38.93
C LEU A 8 67.99 15.88 38.55
N SER A 9 67.79 16.28 37.29
CA SER A 9 66.49 16.71 36.78
C SER A 9 65.75 15.51 36.18
N ILE A 10 64.69 15.05 36.85
CA ILE A 10 63.77 14.03 36.33
C ILE A 10 62.67 14.75 35.54
N SER A 11 62.71 14.66 34.21
CA SER A 11 61.59 15.07 33.36
C SER A 11 60.54 13.95 33.34
N MET A 12 59.44 14.17 34.06
CA MET A 12 58.26 13.29 34.05
C MET A 12 57.41 13.62 32.82
N CYS A 13 57.48 12.79 31.77
CA CYS A 13 56.58 12.87 30.61
C CYS A 13 55.18 12.42 31.03
N LEU A 14 54.26 13.37 31.19
CA LEU A 14 52.84 13.12 31.46
C LEU A 14 52.13 12.77 30.14
N CYS A 15 51.97 11.48 29.84
CA CYS A 15 51.11 11.03 28.73
C CYS A 15 49.63 11.18 29.11
N LEU A 16 48.99 12.27 28.68
CA LEU A 16 47.55 12.45 28.73
C LEU A 16 46.86 11.52 27.72
N PHE A 17 46.30 10.41 28.21
CA PHE A 17 45.33 9.61 27.45
C PHE A 17 44.01 10.39 27.36
N ILE A 18 43.80 11.10 26.25
CA ILE A 18 42.49 11.63 25.90
C ILE A 18 41.66 10.46 25.39
N ALA A 19 40.80 9.91 26.25
CA ALA A 19 39.79 8.95 25.85
C ALA A 19 38.72 9.69 25.03
N SER A 20 38.88 9.70 23.70
CA SER A 20 37.84 10.15 22.79
C SER A 20 36.65 9.20 22.91
N ILE A 21 35.59 9.63 23.60
CA ILE A 21 34.29 8.94 23.56
C ILE A 21 33.75 9.15 22.15
N ALA A 22 34.06 8.22 21.24
CA ALA A 22 33.47 8.18 19.92
C ALA A 22 32.00 7.76 20.09
N TYR A 23 31.08 8.73 20.04
CA TYR A 23 29.67 8.42 19.85
C TYR A 23 29.50 7.84 18.44
N GLY A 24 29.50 6.51 18.34
CA GLY A 24 29.16 5.83 17.10
C GLY A 24 27.79 6.28 16.61
N GLN A 25 27.62 6.46 15.30
CA GLN A 25 26.31 6.74 14.74
C GLN A 25 25.32 5.65 15.18
N PRO A 26 24.08 6.01 15.57
CA PRO A 26 23.08 5.03 15.98
C PRO A 26 22.87 4.00 14.87
N SER A 27 22.78 2.73 15.24
CA SER A 27 22.59 1.66 14.26
C SER A 27 21.24 1.82 13.52
N PRO A 28 21.10 1.30 12.29
CA PRO A 28 19.83 1.30 11.58
C PRO A 28 18.67 0.76 12.42
N ALA A 29 18.88 -0.33 13.15
CA ALA A 29 17.90 -0.91 14.07
C ALA A 29 17.42 0.11 15.14
N THR A 30 18.35 0.89 15.72
CA THR A 30 18.02 1.91 16.74
C THR A 30 17.24 3.08 16.16
N LEU A 31 17.61 3.52 14.95
CA LEU A 31 16.91 4.60 14.23
C LEU A 31 15.48 4.18 13.85
N ILE A 32 15.31 2.95 13.35
CA ILE A 32 14.02 2.38 13.02
C ILE A 32 13.16 2.24 14.29
N ASP A 33 13.69 1.67 15.37
CA ASP A 33 12.98 1.54 16.65
C ASP A 33 12.50 2.91 17.17
N THR A 34 13.40 3.89 17.20
CA THR A 34 13.09 5.25 17.67
C THR A 34 11.96 5.89 16.85
N MET A 35 12.00 5.72 15.52
CA MET A 35 10.96 6.21 14.61
C MET A 35 9.61 5.52 14.86
N ILE A 36 9.59 4.20 14.93
CA ILE A 36 8.35 3.41 15.15
C ILE A 36 7.75 3.73 16.52
N GLN A 37 8.56 3.79 17.58
CA GLN A 37 8.08 4.13 18.93
C GLN A 37 7.53 5.55 19.00
N ARG A 38 8.17 6.52 18.32
CA ARG A 38 7.65 7.88 18.19
C ARG A 38 6.30 7.89 17.46
N ALA A 39 6.19 7.16 16.36
CA ALA A 39 4.97 7.05 15.59
C ALA A 39 3.82 6.42 16.39
N PHE A 40 4.11 5.38 17.19
CA PHE A 40 3.13 4.79 18.10
C PHE A 40 2.63 5.80 19.14
N ARG A 41 3.53 6.58 19.78
CA ARG A 41 3.12 7.64 20.72
C ARG A 41 2.29 8.74 20.05
N LEU A 42 2.51 8.98 18.76
CA LEU A 42 1.68 9.88 17.96
C LEU A 42 0.39 9.21 17.51
N GLY A 43 0.11 7.93 17.77
CA GLY A 43 -1.09 7.27 17.27
C GLY A 43 -1.14 7.20 15.75
N VAL A 44 0.03 7.15 15.09
CA VAL A 44 0.15 7.00 13.64
C VAL A 44 0.76 5.65 13.22
N PHE A 45 0.94 4.75 14.19
CA PHE A 45 1.42 3.39 13.99
C PHE A 45 0.89 2.47 15.11
N ASN A 46 0.33 1.32 14.75
CA ASN A 46 0.09 0.18 15.63
C ASN A 46 0.16 -1.08 14.77
N GLY A 47 1.15 -1.94 15.00
CA GLY A 47 1.43 -3.04 14.08
C GLY A 47 2.75 -3.77 14.29
N ASN A 48 3.01 -4.68 13.35
CA ASN A 48 4.19 -5.52 13.26
C ASN A 48 5.11 -5.03 12.13
N VAL A 49 6.42 -5.06 12.39
CA VAL A 49 7.48 -4.65 11.44
C VAL A 49 8.54 -5.74 11.36
N LEU A 50 8.92 -6.10 10.14
CA LEU A 50 10.14 -6.86 9.82
C LEU A 50 10.97 -6.07 8.81
N VAL A 51 12.25 -5.90 9.11
CA VAL A 51 13.25 -5.32 8.21
C VAL A 51 14.42 -6.28 8.12
N ILE A 52 14.67 -6.75 6.91
CA ILE A 52 15.81 -7.57 6.53
C ILE A 52 16.64 -6.76 5.54
N ASP A 53 17.96 -6.78 5.71
CA ASP A 53 18.91 -6.12 4.82
C ASP A 53 20.19 -6.96 4.77
N HIS A 54 20.75 -7.12 3.57
CA HIS A 54 21.87 -8.03 3.33
C HIS A 54 21.64 -9.43 3.93
N ASP A 55 20.43 -9.97 3.73
CA ASP A 55 19.96 -11.28 4.20
C ASP A 55 19.96 -11.47 5.72
N LYS A 56 20.01 -10.38 6.50
CA LYS A 56 20.00 -10.39 7.97
C LYS A 56 18.82 -9.61 8.50
N VAL A 57 18.17 -10.14 9.55
CA VAL A 57 17.15 -9.41 10.29
C VAL A 57 17.80 -8.24 11.01
N ILE A 58 17.50 -7.02 10.55
CA ILE A 58 17.96 -5.77 11.16
C ILE A 58 17.00 -5.32 12.25
N TYR A 59 15.70 -5.46 12.02
CA TYR A 59 14.68 -5.02 12.97
C TYR A 59 13.44 -5.90 12.89
N ARG A 60 12.93 -6.30 14.06
CA ARG A 60 11.70 -7.09 14.21
C ARG A 60 10.98 -6.69 15.50
N ARG A 61 9.79 -6.10 15.39
CA ARG A 61 9.00 -5.65 16.54
C ARG A 61 7.50 -5.71 16.29
N SER A 62 6.77 -5.93 17.37
CA SER A 62 5.33 -5.70 17.52
C SER A 62 5.15 -4.49 18.43
N VAL A 63 4.38 -3.50 17.98
CA VAL A 63 4.19 -2.24 18.71
C VAL A 63 2.71 -1.88 18.73
N GLY A 64 2.17 -1.75 19.95
CA GLY A 64 0.81 -1.31 20.20
C GLY A 64 -0.11 -2.42 20.70
N PHE A 65 -1.36 -2.39 20.27
CA PHE A 65 -2.46 -3.20 20.84
C PHE A 65 -3.13 -4.08 19.79
N ALA A 66 -3.56 -5.25 20.23
CA ALA A 66 -4.24 -6.23 19.38
C ALA A 66 -5.69 -5.84 19.05
N ASP A 67 -6.31 -4.92 19.79
CA ASP A 67 -7.70 -4.49 19.62
C ASP A 67 -7.96 -3.07 20.15
N ALA A 68 -9.18 -2.57 19.93
CA ALA A 68 -9.58 -1.22 20.32
C ALA A 68 -9.74 -1.02 21.84
N THR A 69 -9.71 -2.10 22.64
CA THR A 69 -9.82 -1.99 24.11
C THR A 69 -8.51 -1.54 24.75
N HIS A 70 -7.40 -1.67 24.02
CA HIS A 70 -6.04 -1.40 24.50
C HIS A 70 -5.65 -2.20 25.75
N ARG A 71 -6.28 -3.37 25.97
CA ARG A 71 -5.96 -4.26 27.10
C ARG A 71 -4.92 -5.31 26.75
N GLN A 72 -4.87 -5.73 25.49
CA GLN A 72 -3.94 -6.75 25.01
C GLN A 72 -2.87 -6.11 24.13
N LEU A 73 -1.61 -6.34 24.48
CA LEU A 73 -0.49 -5.93 23.65
C LEU A 73 -0.42 -6.80 22.40
N LEU A 74 -0.05 -6.17 21.30
CA LEU A 74 0.22 -6.86 20.06
C LEU A 74 1.52 -7.69 20.18
N THR A 75 1.52 -8.88 19.60
CA THR A 75 2.70 -9.78 19.49
C THR A 75 2.86 -10.28 18.05
N ASP A 76 3.96 -10.98 17.77
CA ASP A 76 4.23 -11.54 16.43
C ASP A 76 3.39 -12.78 16.11
N GLN A 77 2.65 -13.30 17.08
CA GLN A 77 1.69 -14.39 16.91
C GLN A 77 0.38 -13.95 16.29
N TYR A 78 0.05 -12.65 16.38
CA TYR A 78 -1.19 -12.13 15.80
C TYR A 78 -1.12 -12.08 14.27
N ARG A 79 -2.27 -12.39 13.67
CA ARG A 79 -2.52 -12.29 12.23
C ARG A 79 -3.08 -10.94 11.88
N PHE A 80 -2.72 -10.49 10.69
CA PHE A 80 -3.26 -9.30 10.07
C PHE A 80 -3.99 -9.69 8.79
N HIS A 81 -5.12 -9.03 8.55
CA HIS A 81 -5.71 -9.05 7.21
C HIS A 81 -4.82 -8.20 6.29
N ILE A 82 -4.24 -8.82 5.27
CA ILE A 82 -3.26 -8.17 4.37
C ILE A 82 -3.90 -7.48 3.15
N GLY A 83 -5.23 -7.40 3.13
CA GLY A 83 -5.97 -6.65 2.12
C GLY A 83 -5.74 -7.22 0.71
N SER A 84 -5.48 -6.33 -0.25
CA SER A 84 -5.23 -6.69 -1.65
C SER A 84 -4.02 -7.60 -1.87
N ILE A 85 -3.09 -7.74 -0.92
CA ILE A 85 -1.99 -8.70 -1.03
C ILE A 85 -2.53 -10.15 -1.04
N ALA A 86 -3.72 -10.40 -0.46
CA ALA A 86 -4.37 -11.71 -0.56
C ALA A 86 -4.63 -12.16 -2.03
N LYS A 87 -4.66 -11.23 -2.98
CA LYS A 87 -4.84 -11.53 -4.41
C LYS A 87 -3.65 -12.31 -4.99
N GLU A 88 -2.46 -12.18 -4.41
CA GLU A 88 -1.27 -12.93 -4.83
C GLU A 88 -1.48 -14.43 -4.75
N PHE A 89 -2.14 -14.92 -3.68
CA PHE A 89 -2.44 -16.33 -3.50
C PHE A 89 -3.34 -16.89 -4.62
N ASN A 90 -4.20 -16.04 -5.19
CA ASN A 90 -5.09 -16.41 -6.29
C ASN A 90 -4.30 -16.53 -7.59
N ALA A 91 -3.46 -15.52 -7.87
CA ALA A 91 -2.61 -15.51 -9.05
C ALA A 91 -1.61 -16.67 -9.05
N VAL A 92 -0.98 -16.95 -7.91
CA VAL A 92 -0.05 -18.07 -7.76
C VAL A 92 -0.77 -19.41 -7.91
N ALA A 93 -1.96 -19.56 -7.34
CA ALA A 93 -2.76 -20.78 -7.52
C ALA A 93 -3.13 -21.02 -9.01
N ILE A 94 -3.55 -19.98 -9.73
CA ILE A 94 -3.83 -20.08 -11.18
C ILE A 94 -2.58 -20.48 -11.96
N MET A 95 -1.43 -19.84 -11.70
CA MET A 95 -0.19 -20.18 -12.40
C MET A 95 0.33 -21.57 -12.05
N LEU A 96 0.13 -22.03 -10.81
CA LEU A 96 0.47 -23.39 -10.40
C LEU A 96 -0.39 -24.41 -11.18
N LEU A 97 -1.68 -24.15 -11.34
CA LEU A 97 -2.55 -24.98 -12.19
C LEU A 97 -2.12 -24.94 -13.67
N ALA A 98 -1.62 -23.80 -14.15
CA ALA A 98 -1.09 -23.66 -15.51
C ALA A 98 0.18 -24.50 -15.72
N GLU A 99 1.13 -24.47 -14.78
CA GLU A 99 2.34 -25.31 -14.83
C GLU A 99 2.03 -26.81 -14.74
N GLN A 100 0.94 -27.16 -14.05
CA GLN A 100 0.42 -28.54 -14.02
C GLN A 100 -0.31 -28.93 -15.31
N GLY A 101 -0.40 -28.04 -16.31
CA GLY A 101 -1.09 -28.29 -17.58
C GLY A 101 -2.63 -28.37 -17.46
N LYS A 102 -3.20 -27.94 -16.33
CA LYS A 102 -4.66 -28.00 -16.09
C LYS A 102 -5.42 -26.83 -16.72
N LEU A 103 -4.72 -25.75 -17.03
CA LEU A 103 -5.25 -24.60 -17.77
C LEU A 103 -4.16 -23.94 -18.59
N GLN A 104 -4.55 -23.15 -19.58
CA GLN A 104 -3.70 -22.17 -20.23
C GLN A 104 -4.18 -20.77 -19.85
N VAL A 105 -3.26 -19.82 -19.66
CA VAL A 105 -3.65 -18.43 -19.34
C VAL A 105 -4.44 -17.75 -20.48
N THR A 106 -4.37 -18.30 -21.69
CA THR A 106 -5.14 -17.85 -22.85
C THR A 106 -6.54 -18.47 -22.92
N ASP A 107 -6.84 -19.48 -22.10
CA ASP A 107 -8.18 -20.07 -22.03
C ASP A 107 -9.21 -19.03 -21.61
N LYS A 108 -10.41 -19.16 -22.16
CA LYS A 108 -11.54 -18.27 -21.86
C LYS A 108 -12.22 -18.64 -20.56
N VAL A 109 -12.75 -17.65 -19.85
CA VAL A 109 -13.48 -17.85 -18.59
C VAL A 109 -14.65 -18.82 -18.76
N ALA A 110 -15.39 -18.73 -19.88
CA ALA A 110 -16.51 -19.60 -20.19
C ALA A 110 -16.16 -21.10 -20.20
N ARG A 111 -14.90 -21.46 -20.47
CA ARG A 111 -14.43 -22.85 -20.44
C ARG A 111 -14.57 -23.47 -19.04
N TYR A 112 -14.35 -22.68 -18.00
CA TYR A 112 -14.35 -23.14 -16.61
C TYR A 112 -15.63 -22.77 -15.88
N LEU A 113 -16.26 -21.66 -16.23
CA LEU A 113 -17.45 -21.17 -15.55
C LEU A 113 -18.62 -21.07 -16.55
N PRO A 114 -19.21 -22.21 -16.96
CA PRO A 114 -20.35 -22.21 -17.87
C PRO A 114 -21.57 -21.54 -17.21
N GLY A 115 -22.38 -20.84 -18.01
CA GLY A 115 -23.57 -20.13 -17.56
C GLY A 115 -23.34 -18.69 -17.10
N LEU A 116 -22.13 -18.15 -17.31
CA LEU A 116 -21.92 -16.70 -17.39
C LEU A 116 -22.36 -16.18 -18.78
N PRO A 117 -22.71 -14.88 -18.91
CA PRO A 117 -23.09 -14.30 -20.21
C PRO A 117 -21.93 -14.33 -21.22
N ASP A 118 -22.23 -14.06 -22.50
CA ASP A 118 -21.32 -14.14 -23.65
C ASP A 118 -19.99 -13.38 -23.47
N TRP A 119 -19.94 -12.38 -22.59
CA TRP A 119 -18.68 -11.72 -22.25
C TRP A 119 -17.62 -12.69 -21.69
N ALA A 120 -18.02 -13.81 -21.09
CA ALA A 120 -17.11 -14.82 -20.54
C ALA A 120 -16.34 -15.58 -21.63
N GLU A 121 -16.83 -15.58 -22.88
CA GLU A 121 -16.10 -16.11 -24.04
C GLU A 121 -15.01 -15.15 -24.53
N LYS A 122 -15.09 -13.87 -24.15
CA LYS A 122 -14.12 -12.85 -24.54
C LYS A 122 -12.95 -12.77 -23.57
N ILE A 123 -13.23 -12.85 -22.26
CA ILE A 123 -12.22 -12.71 -21.20
C ILE A 123 -11.35 -13.97 -21.12
N SER A 124 -10.03 -13.79 -21.20
CA SER A 124 -9.05 -14.85 -20.90
C SER A 124 -8.69 -14.90 -19.41
N ILE A 125 -8.09 -16.00 -18.96
CA ILE A 125 -7.52 -16.09 -17.60
C ILE A 125 -6.43 -15.01 -17.39
N LEU A 126 -5.63 -14.72 -18.42
CA LEU A 126 -4.63 -13.66 -18.39
C LEU A 126 -5.26 -12.29 -18.12
N ASP A 127 -6.44 -12.02 -18.69
CA ASP A 127 -7.16 -10.77 -18.45
C ASP A 127 -7.59 -10.62 -17.00
N LEU A 128 -7.96 -11.72 -16.33
CA LEU A 128 -8.26 -11.71 -14.90
C LEU A 128 -7.00 -11.45 -14.07
N LEU A 129 -5.86 -12.04 -14.43
CA LEU A 129 -4.59 -11.88 -13.71
C LEU A 129 -3.99 -10.48 -13.86
N GLN A 130 -4.24 -9.81 -14.98
CA GLN A 130 -3.72 -8.47 -15.30
C GLN A 130 -4.74 -7.34 -15.09
N TYR A 131 -5.93 -7.67 -14.58
CA TYR A 131 -7.03 -6.72 -14.37
C TYR A 131 -7.44 -5.97 -15.65
N THR A 132 -7.44 -6.66 -16.79
CA THR A 132 -7.78 -6.12 -18.12
C THR A 132 -9.10 -6.67 -18.65
N SER A 133 -9.93 -7.28 -17.80
CA SER A 133 -11.14 -8.00 -18.19
C SER A 133 -12.33 -7.15 -18.62
N GLY A 134 -12.37 -5.87 -18.23
CA GLY A 134 -13.55 -5.01 -18.43
C GLY A 134 -14.70 -5.28 -17.44
N LEU A 135 -14.54 -6.16 -16.45
CA LEU A 135 -15.54 -6.37 -15.41
C LEU A 135 -15.69 -5.12 -14.53
N PRO A 136 -16.90 -4.76 -14.09
CA PRO A 136 -17.09 -3.73 -13.07
C PRO A 136 -16.64 -4.24 -11.69
N ASP A 137 -16.42 -3.32 -10.76
CA ASP A 137 -16.19 -3.69 -9.36
C ASP A 137 -17.46 -4.21 -8.68
N VAL A 138 -17.26 -4.94 -7.59
CA VAL A 138 -18.33 -5.54 -6.79
C VAL A 138 -19.22 -4.44 -6.21
N ASN A 139 -20.54 -4.61 -6.31
CA ASN A 139 -21.48 -3.72 -5.63
C ASN A 139 -21.58 -4.07 -4.14
N TRP A 140 -20.62 -3.58 -3.34
CA TRP A 140 -20.53 -3.86 -1.90
C TRP A 140 -21.74 -3.44 -1.06
N HIS A 141 -22.65 -2.62 -1.62
CA HIS A 141 -23.89 -2.25 -0.95
C HIS A 141 -24.94 -3.37 -0.98
N THR A 142 -24.95 -4.18 -2.04
CA THR A 142 -25.97 -5.22 -2.25
C THR A 142 -25.40 -6.62 -2.11
N ILE A 143 -24.12 -6.81 -2.36
CA ILE A 143 -23.46 -8.12 -2.29
C ILE A 143 -23.10 -8.43 -0.84
N GLN A 144 -23.67 -9.52 -0.30
CA GLN A 144 -23.44 -9.99 1.06
C GLN A 144 -22.86 -11.41 1.12
N SER A 145 -22.79 -12.10 -0.03
CA SER A 145 -22.27 -13.46 -0.15
C SER A 145 -21.65 -13.71 -1.53
N ASP A 146 -20.89 -14.80 -1.64
CA ASP A 146 -20.42 -15.33 -2.92
C ASP A 146 -21.58 -15.66 -3.88
N GLN A 147 -22.70 -16.16 -3.35
CA GLN A 147 -23.88 -16.48 -4.15
C GLN A 147 -24.47 -15.21 -4.77
N ASP A 148 -24.58 -14.14 -3.99
CA ASP A 148 -25.06 -12.85 -4.49
C ASP A 148 -24.12 -12.33 -5.57
N ASN A 149 -22.81 -12.40 -5.35
CA ASN A 149 -21.83 -11.89 -6.32
C ASN A 149 -21.85 -12.68 -7.64
N MET A 150 -21.96 -14.02 -7.58
CA MET A 150 -22.14 -14.83 -8.79
C MET A 150 -23.45 -14.51 -9.50
N ALA A 151 -24.54 -14.27 -8.76
CA ALA A 151 -25.83 -13.92 -9.35
C ALA A 151 -25.79 -12.54 -10.04
N ASP A 152 -25.08 -11.58 -9.47
CA ASP A 152 -24.85 -10.26 -10.06
C ASP A 152 -24.03 -10.36 -11.35
N LEU A 153 -22.92 -11.11 -11.34
CA LEU A 153 -22.12 -11.37 -12.53
C LEU A 153 -22.91 -12.07 -13.64
N ARG A 154 -23.81 -12.99 -13.30
CA ARG A 154 -24.72 -13.64 -14.28
C ARG A 154 -25.71 -12.68 -14.93
N ARG A 155 -26.03 -11.56 -14.27
CA ARG A 155 -26.94 -10.52 -14.79
C ARG A 155 -26.21 -9.36 -15.46
N LEU A 156 -24.88 -9.35 -15.42
CA LEU A 156 -24.07 -8.26 -15.98
C LEU A 156 -24.29 -8.17 -17.50
N PRO A 157 -24.92 -7.09 -18.01
CA PRO A 157 -25.31 -7.01 -19.41
C PRO A 157 -24.13 -6.76 -20.35
N ARG A 158 -23.10 -6.04 -19.90
CA ARG A 158 -21.93 -5.69 -20.70
C ARG A 158 -20.72 -5.39 -19.83
N LEU A 159 -19.54 -5.53 -20.42
CA LEU A 159 -18.27 -5.08 -19.85
C LEU A 159 -18.15 -3.55 -19.96
N GLN A 160 -17.30 -2.97 -19.10
CA GLN A 160 -16.97 -1.54 -19.12
C GLN A 160 -16.05 -1.17 -20.28
N PHE A 161 -15.25 -2.11 -20.78
CA PHE A 161 -14.37 -1.99 -21.93
C PHE A 161 -14.05 -3.38 -22.50
N GLU A 162 -13.48 -3.44 -23.71
CA GLU A 162 -13.10 -4.71 -24.34
C GLU A 162 -11.90 -5.35 -23.62
N PRO A 163 -11.93 -6.67 -23.34
CA PRO A 163 -10.83 -7.35 -22.64
C PRO A 163 -9.46 -7.09 -23.29
N GLY A 164 -8.44 -6.88 -22.47
CA GLY A 164 -7.06 -6.60 -22.90
C GLY A 164 -6.79 -5.16 -23.35
N THR A 165 -7.81 -4.33 -23.55
CA THR A 165 -7.64 -2.96 -24.11
C THR A 165 -7.40 -1.87 -23.07
N ASN A 166 -7.78 -2.11 -21.82
CA ASN A 166 -7.65 -1.13 -20.74
C ASN A 166 -7.41 -1.81 -19.39
N TYR A 167 -6.98 -1.04 -18.40
CA TYR A 167 -6.75 -1.48 -17.04
C TYR A 167 -7.92 -1.10 -16.13
N GLY A 168 -8.49 -2.09 -15.44
CA GLY A 168 -9.59 -1.94 -14.49
C GLY A 168 -9.40 -2.83 -13.28
N TYR A 169 -8.63 -2.36 -12.31
CA TYR A 169 -8.45 -3.06 -11.03
C TYR A 169 -9.78 -3.21 -10.30
N ASN A 170 -10.22 -4.46 -10.10
CA ASN A 170 -11.49 -4.74 -9.42
C ASN A 170 -11.48 -6.13 -8.78
N ASN A 171 -12.38 -6.34 -7.82
CA ASN A 171 -12.44 -7.58 -7.05
C ASN A 171 -13.18 -8.72 -7.77
N ASN A 172 -13.97 -8.42 -8.81
CA ASN A 172 -14.63 -9.45 -9.62
C ASN A 172 -13.62 -10.28 -10.44
N ASN A 173 -12.50 -9.69 -10.87
CA ASN A 173 -11.39 -10.44 -11.46
C ASN A 173 -10.92 -11.58 -10.56
N VAL A 174 -10.67 -11.24 -9.29
CA VAL A 174 -10.13 -12.15 -8.29
C VAL A 174 -11.17 -13.17 -7.86
N PHE A 175 -12.41 -12.73 -7.71
CA PHE A 175 -13.52 -13.62 -7.42
C PHE A 175 -13.66 -14.72 -8.48
N LEU A 176 -13.60 -14.38 -9.76
CA LEU A 176 -13.64 -15.38 -10.83
C LEU A 176 -12.40 -16.29 -10.83
N GLN A 177 -11.21 -15.78 -10.50
CA GLN A 177 -10.02 -16.63 -10.32
C GLN A 177 -10.26 -17.73 -9.27
N ARG A 178 -10.88 -17.39 -8.12
CA ARG A 178 -11.24 -18.37 -7.06
C ARG A 178 -12.18 -19.44 -7.58
N ARG A 179 -13.23 -19.04 -8.28
CA ARG A 179 -14.22 -19.96 -8.86
C ARG A 179 -13.59 -20.89 -9.90
N ILE A 180 -12.65 -20.40 -10.70
CA ILE A 180 -11.89 -21.21 -11.67
C ILE A 180 -11.01 -22.23 -10.94
N ILE A 181 -10.29 -21.82 -9.88
CA ILE A 181 -9.47 -22.72 -9.06
C ILE A 181 -10.32 -23.84 -8.47
N GLU A 182 -11.48 -23.51 -7.90
CA GLU A 182 -12.40 -24.48 -7.32
C GLU A 182 -12.95 -25.44 -8.37
N GLN A 183 -13.34 -24.93 -9.54
CA GLN A 183 -13.82 -25.77 -10.63
C GLN A 183 -12.76 -26.78 -11.09
N ILE A 184 -11.51 -26.33 -11.26
CA ILE A 184 -10.43 -27.19 -11.77
C ILE A 184 -9.96 -28.18 -10.71
N SER A 185 -9.89 -27.75 -9.45
CA SER A 185 -9.35 -28.57 -8.36
C SER A 185 -10.37 -29.49 -7.70
N GLY A 186 -11.67 -29.16 -7.80
CA GLY A 186 -12.75 -29.88 -7.13
C GLY A 186 -12.81 -29.66 -5.61
N VAL A 187 -12.02 -28.74 -5.07
CA VAL A 187 -12.00 -28.41 -3.63
C VAL A 187 -12.24 -26.92 -3.40
N PRO A 188 -12.77 -26.50 -2.24
CA PRO A 188 -12.92 -25.09 -1.89
C PRO A 188 -11.59 -24.32 -1.97
N PHE A 189 -11.64 -23.04 -2.36
CA PHE A 189 -10.44 -22.22 -2.57
C PHE A 189 -9.52 -22.17 -1.34
N ASN A 190 -10.08 -22.03 -0.14
CA ASN A 190 -9.31 -22.04 1.11
C ASN A 190 -8.52 -23.35 1.30
N THR A 191 -9.15 -24.49 1.01
CA THR A 191 -8.54 -25.82 1.05
C THR A 191 -7.40 -25.92 0.04
N PHE A 192 -7.61 -25.43 -1.19
CA PHE A 192 -6.58 -25.44 -2.23
C PHE A 192 -5.36 -24.61 -1.81
N VAL A 193 -5.57 -23.35 -1.39
CA VAL A 193 -4.49 -22.46 -0.97
C VAL A 193 -3.72 -23.04 0.21
N GLU A 194 -4.41 -23.59 1.21
CA GLU A 194 -3.76 -24.21 2.35
C GLU A 194 -2.85 -25.38 1.92
N GLN A 195 -3.39 -26.30 1.11
CA GLN A 195 -2.68 -27.53 0.74
C GLN A 195 -1.55 -27.28 -0.27
N GLN A 196 -1.78 -26.42 -1.26
CA GLN A 196 -0.89 -26.26 -2.40
C GLN A 196 0.08 -25.10 -2.25
N LEU A 197 -0.22 -24.11 -1.40
CA LEU A 197 0.61 -22.92 -1.24
C LEU A 197 1.16 -22.80 0.20
N LEU A 198 0.28 -22.76 1.20
CA LEU A 198 0.67 -22.45 2.58
C LEU A 198 1.53 -23.56 3.19
N ARG A 199 1.07 -24.82 3.15
CA ARG A 199 1.80 -25.96 3.72
C ARG A 199 3.17 -26.18 3.04
N PRO A 200 3.31 -26.16 1.70
CA PRO A 200 4.61 -26.27 1.05
C PRO A 200 5.60 -25.17 1.41
N LEU A 201 5.12 -23.95 1.72
CA LEU A 201 5.96 -22.86 2.19
C LEU A 201 6.18 -22.87 3.72
N GLY A 202 5.57 -23.80 4.45
CA GLY A 202 5.64 -23.85 5.92
C GLY A 202 4.92 -22.69 6.61
N MET A 203 3.91 -22.10 5.96
CA MET A 203 3.07 -21.02 6.50
C MET A 203 1.99 -21.61 7.42
N GLN A 204 2.42 -22.12 8.57
CA GLN A 204 1.59 -22.94 9.47
C GLN A 204 0.48 -22.16 10.18
N HIS A 205 0.58 -20.84 10.22
CA HIS A 205 -0.35 -20.00 10.94
C HIS A 205 -1.20 -19.14 9.99
N ALA A 206 -0.89 -19.03 8.70
CA ALA A 206 -1.77 -18.34 7.77
C ALA A 206 -3.16 -19.01 7.70
N ILE A 207 -4.21 -18.20 7.61
CA ILE A 207 -5.61 -18.65 7.50
C ILE A 207 -6.32 -17.91 6.38
N ILE A 208 -7.35 -18.56 5.80
CA ILE A 208 -8.21 -17.99 4.76
C ILE A 208 -9.60 -17.84 5.36
N ASP A 209 -10.21 -16.68 5.13
CA ASP A 209 -11.53 -16.27 5.63
C ASP A 209 -11.66 -16.36 7.16
N PRO A 210 -10.82 -15.58 7.90
CA PRO A 210 -10.94 -15.54 9.35
C PRO A 210 -12.33 -15.08 9.78
N THR A 211 -12.71 -15.50 10.98
CA THR A 211 -13.98 -15.16 11.61
C THR A 211 -13.74 -14.53 12.98
N GLU A 212 -14.82 -14.08 13.62
CA GLU A 212 -14.80 -13.59 15.01
C GLU A 212 -14.31 -14.63 16.03
N ARG A 213 -14.27 -15.92 15.67
CA ARG A 213 -13.79 -17.01 16.53
C ARG A 213 -12.27 -17.14 16.55
N ASP A 214 -11.58 -16.53 15.59
CA ASP A 214 -10.12 -16.58 15.48
C ASP A 214 -9.48 -15.59 16.46
N THR A 215 -9.03 -16.10 17.61
CA THR A 215 -8.59 -15.28 18.75
C THR A 215 -7.23 -14.60 18.56
N LEU A 216 -6.39 -15.10 17.64
CA LEU A 216 -5.09 -14.50 17.30
C LEU A 216 -5.17 -13.63 16.03
N MET A 217 -6.28 -12.93 15.84
CA MET A 217 -6.42 -11.85 14.85
C MET A 217 -6.19 -10.49 15.53
N ALA A 218 -5.28 -9.67 15.01
CA ALA A 218 -5.12 -8.29 15.46
C ALA A 218 -6.28 -7.48 14.91
N ARG A 219 -7.32 -7.23 15.72
CA ARG A 219 -8.55 -6.57 15.29
C ARG A 219 -8.25 -5.15 14.81
N GLY A 220 -8.75 -4.80 13.62
CA GLY A 220 -8.63 -3.46 13.05
C GLY A 220 -9.40 -2.43 13.87
N PHE A 221 -8.80 -1.27 14.15
CA PHE A 221 -9.47 -0.17 14.83
C PHE A 221 -8.91 1.22 14.47
N ASN A 222 -9.70 2.27 14.69
CA ASN A 222 -9.28 3.65 14.50
C ASN A 222 -8.96 4.38 15.82
N ASN A 223 -8.43 5.60 15.72
CA ASN A 223 -8.01 6.38 16.89
C ASN A 223 -9.19 6.88 17.76
N GLU A 224 -10.43 6.77 17.28
CA GLU A 224 -11.63 7.04 18.07
C GLU A 224 -12.13 5.79 18.82
N GLY A 225 -11.42 4.66 18.74
CA GLY A 225 -11.79 3.41 19.40
C GLY A 225 -12.87 2.60 18.67
N ARG A 226 -13.19 2.95 17.41
CA ARG A 226 -14.08 2.13 16.58
C ARG A 226 -13.31 0.93 16.05
N GLN A 227 -13.90 -0.25 16.17
CA GLN A 227 -13.29 -1.52 15.77
C GLN A 227 -14.02 -2.14 14.60
N ASP A 228 -13.27 -2.76 13.70
CA ASP A 228 -13.80 -3.58 12.62
C ASP A 228 -14.50 -4.83 13.16
N ARG A 229 -15.49 -5.29 12.41
CA ARG A 229 -15.99 -6.67 12.50
C ARG A 229 -15.22 -7.52 11.50
N ILE A 230 -14.88 -8.75 11.88
CA ILE A 230 -14.26 -9.72 10.97
C ILE A 230 -15.38 -10.35 10.14
N GLN A 231 -15.71 -9.68 9.03
CA GLN A 231 -16.75 -10.11 8.09
C GLN A 231 -16.33 -9.76 6.67
N TYR A 232 -16.42 -10.74 5.77
CA TYR A 232 -16.09 -10.58 4.35
C TYR A 232 -17.29 -10.99 3.51
N PRO A 233 -17.90 -10.07 2.74
CA PRO A 233 -19.04 -10.40 1.88
C PRO A 233 -18.72 -11.44 0.81
N ILE A 234 -17.49 -11.44 0.31
CA ILE A 234 -16.98 -12.46 -0.62
C ILE A 234 -15.86 -13.26 0.05
N SER A 235 -15.77 -14.56 -0.17
CA SER A 235 -14.77 -15.47 0.40
C SER A 235 -13.40 -15.36 -0.30
N GLY A 236 -12.35 -15.90 0.31
CA GLY A 236 -10.99 -16.03 -0.21
C GLY A 236 -9.99 -14.98 0.28
N TRP A 237 -10.15 -14.47 1.50
CA TRP A 237 -9.26 -13.46 2.08
C TRP A 237 -8.25 -14.04 3.07
N THR A 238 -6.96 -13.80 2.81
CA THR A 238 -5.89 -14.38 3.60
C THR A 238 -5.48 -13.45 4.75
N ALA A 239 -5.26 -14.03 5.93
CA ALA A 239 -4.65 -13.36 7.07
C ALA A 239 -3.39 -14.12 7.50
N VAL A 240 -2.31 -13.39 7.80
CA VAL A 240 -0.97 -13.96 8.03
C VAL A 240 -0.32 -13.36 9.26
N THR A 241 0.57 -14.14 9.89
CA THR A 241 1.57 -13.62 10.84
C THR A 241 2.73 -12.96 10.09
N LEU A 242 3.59 -12.26 10.83
CA LEU A 242 4.80 -11.66 10.26
C LEU A 242 5.73 -12.72 9.66
N ASP A 243 5.88 -13.87 10.33
CA ASP A 243 6.71 -14.98 9.85
C ASP A 243 6.17 -15.64 8.60
N ASP A 244 4.86 -15.92 8.57
CA ASP A 244 4.27 -16.54 7.39
C ASP A 244 4.29 -15.58 6.20
N PHE A 245 4.12 -14.28 6.43
CA PHE A 245 4.24 -13.30 5.36
C PHE A 245 5.67 -13.23 4.79
N TYR A 246 6.69 -13.33 5.66
CA TYR A 246 8.07 -13.42 5.20
C TYR A 246 8.34 -14.72 4.42
N LYS A 247 7.82 -15.87 4.88
CA LYS A 247 7.91 -17.14 4.15
C LYS A 247 7.23 -17.09 2.78
N TRP A 248 6.11 -16.37 2.67
CA TRP A 248 5.46 -16.11 1.40
C TRP A 248 6.40 -15.38 0.44
N SER A 249 6.95 -14.23 0.87
CA SER A 249 7.90 -13.46 0.06
C SER A 249 9.12 -14.29 -0.35
N GLU A 250 9.75 -15.00 0.59
CA GLU A 250 10.90 -15.85 0.29
C GLU A 250 10.57 -17.05 -0.62
N GLY A 251 9.36 -17.60 -0.47
CA GLY A 251 8.86 -18.65 -1.34
C GLY A 251 8.78 -18.21 -2.80
N LEU A 252 8.31 -16.99 -3.04
CA LEU A 252 8.24 -16.37 -4.36
C LEU A 252 9.65 -16.03 -4.88
N ASN A 253 10.47 -15.36 -4.07
CA ASN A 253 11.84 -14.94 -4.43
C ASN A 253 12.72 -16.12 -4.86
N ARG A 254 12.50 -17.30 -4.25
CA ARG A 254 13.26 -18.53 -4.50
C ARG A 254 12.55 -19.50 -5.43
N PHE A 255 11.46 -19.09 -6.09
CA PHE A 255 10.72 -19.91 -7.06
C PHE A 255 10.29 -21.28 -6.50
N ARG A 256 9.89 -21.33 -5.22
CA ARG A 256 9.49 -22.60 -4.56
C ARG A 256 8.14 -23.14 -5.03
N LEU A 257 7.29 -22.26 -5.57
CA LEU A 257 5.95 -22.60 -6.02
C LEU A 257 5.77 -22.53 -7.54
N LEU A 258 6.46 -21.60 -8.19
CA LEU A 258 6.34 -21.30 -9.62
C LEU A 258 7.71 -21.15 -10.24
N SER A 259 7.86 -21.54 -11.50
CA SER A 259 9.07 -21.24 -12.28
C SER A 259 9.24 -19.73 -12.51
N PRO A 260 10.47 -19.27 -12.85
CA PRO A 260 10.70 -17.88 -13.26
C PRO A 260 9.79 -17.42 -14.41
N ALA A 261 9.51 -18.31 -15.37
CA ALA A 261 8.65 -18.01 -16.50
C ALA A 261 7.19 -17.76 -16.05
N ALA A 262 6.65 -18.61 -15.17
CA ALA A 262 5.30 -18.42 -14.64
C ALA A 262 5.18 -17.20 -13.73
N THR A 263 6.17 -16.96 -12.85
CA THR A 263 6.21 -15.74 -12.02
C THR A 263 6.20 -14.47 -12.86
N ARG A 264 6.92 -14.46 -13.99
CA ARG A 264 6.95 -13.30 -14.91
C ARG A 264 5.58 -12.94 -15.46
N VAL A 265 4.71 -13.93 -15.72
CA VAL A 265 3.34 -13.68 -16.20
C VAL A 265 2.53 -12.85 -15.21
N ILE A 266 2.67 -13.11 -13.92
CA ILE A 266 1.91 -12.45 -12.85
C ILE A 266 2.63 -11.22 -12.26
N LEU A 267 3.83 -10.90 -12.72
CA LEU A 267 4.51 -9.61 -12.49
C LEU A 267 4.26 -8.60 -13.61
N ASN A 268 4.06 -9.07 -14.84
CA ASN A 268 3.90 -8.21 -16.00
C ASN A 268 2.43 -7.84 -16.25
N ASN A 269 2.22 -6.60 -16.70
CA ASN A 269 0.92 -6.13 -17.18
C ASN A 269 1.05 -5.59 -18.61
N THR A 270 0.23 -6.13 -19.53
CA THR A 270 0.26 -5.76 -20.96
C THR A 270 -0.21 -4.33 -21.23
N THR A 271 -0.93 -3.70 -20.30
CA THR A 271 -1.42 -2.31 -20.43
C THR A 271 -0.46 -1.27 -19.85
N GLY A 272 0.70 -1.70 -19.32
CA GLY A 272 1.77 -0.80 -18.90
C GLY A 272 2.53 -1.29 -17.67
N THR A 273 3.82 -1.00 -17.62
CA THR A 273 4.74 -1.44 -16.56
C THR A 273 4.48 -0.81 -15.19
N SER A 274 3.70 0.28 -15.11
CA SER A 274 3.29 0.90 -13.85
C SER A 274 2.01 0.30 -13.25
N ARG A 275 1.31 -0.57 -13.99
CA ARG A 275 0.07 -1.22 -13.57
C ARG A 275 0.36 -2.45 -12.71
N GLN A 276 -0.55 -2.77 -11.79
CA GLN A 276 -0.42 -3.97 -10.98
C GLN A 276 -0.84 -5.21 -11.78
N ALA A 277 -0.30 -6.36 -11.42
CA ALA A 277 -0.71 -7.68 -11.90
C ALA A 277 -0.97 -8.60 -10.69
N GLY A 278 -0.88 -9.91 -10.89
CA GLY A 278 -1.13 -10.92 -9.86
C GLY A 278 -0.26 -10.78 -8.61
N LEU A 279 0.99 -10.31 -8.74
CA LEU A 279 1.93 -10.06 -7.63
C LEU A 279 2.08 -8.58 -7.28
N GLY A 280 1.06 -7.75 -7.53
CA GLY A 280 1.15 -6.32 -7.29
C GLY A 280 2.08 -5.66 -8.31
N ARG A 281 3.12 -4.96 -7.85
CA ARG A 281 4.15 -4.36 -8.71
C ARG A 281 5.46 -5.12 -8.56
N GLY A 282 6.22 -5.23 -9.63
CA GLY A 282 7.57 -5.76 -9.52
C GLY A 282 8.32 -5.82 -10.84
N SER A 283 9.52 -6.38 -10.77
CA SER A 283 10.43 -6.52 -11.89
C SER A 283 11.33 -7.74 -11.69
N MET A 284 11.87 -8.23 -12.80
CA MET A 284 12.81 -9.35 -12.82
C MET A 284 14.03 -9.00 -13.67
N GLU A 285 15.21 -9.46 -13.24
CA GLU A 285 16.47 -9.42 -13.98
C GLU A 285 16.88 -10.85 -14.32
N GLY A 286 16.82 -11.22 -15.61
CA GLY A 286 16.89 -12.63 -15.99
C GLY A 286 15.86 -13.46 -15.22
N ASP A 287 16.27 -14.60 -14.67
CA ASP A 287 15.42 -15.49 -13.87
C ASP A 287 15.48 -15.17 -12.37
N GLN A 288 15.65 -13.91 -11.99
CA GLN A 288 15.63 -13.45 -10.61
C GLN A 288 14.63 -12.30 -10.45
N ILE A 289 13.89 -12.27 -9.33
CA ILE A 289 13.06 -11.12 -8.97
C ILE A 289 13.98 -10.00 -8.47
N SER A 290 13.91 -8.83 -9.09
CA SER A 290 14.65 -7.63 -8.64
C SER A 290 13.82 -6.73 -7.72
N LEU A 291 12.50 -6.73 -7.90
CA LEU A 291 11.55 -6.05 -7.01
C LEU A 291 10.24 -6.83 -6.94
N HIS A 292 9.71 -7.01 -5.73
CA HIS A 292 8.33 -7.40 -5.47
C HIS A 292 7.75 -6.44 -4.44
N SER A 293 6.74 -5.67 -4.83
CA SER A 293 6.09 -4.70 -3.96
C SER A 293 4.59 -4.73 -4.12
N HIS A 294 3.89 -4.87 -2.99
CA HIS A 294 2.45 -4.86 -2.97
C HIS A 294 1.94 -4.34 -1.63
N ASP A 295 0.91 -3.51 -1.69
CA ASP A 295 0.18 -3.04 -0.53
C ASP A 295 -1.26 -3.58 -0.53
N GLY A 296 -1.86 -3.58 0.65
CA GLY A 296 -3.25 -3.95 0.80
C GLY A 296 -3.89 -3.26 1.98
N SER A 297 -5.19 -2.99 1.86
CA SER A 297 -6.00 -2.48 2.95
C SER A 297 -7.34 -3.22 3.00
N ALA A 298 -7.91 -3.30 4.20
CA ALA A 298 -9.26 -3.76 4.45
C ALA A 298 -9.69 -3.18 5.80
N GLY A 299 -10.81 -2.46 5.86
CA GLY A 299 -11.19 -1.74 7.08
C GLY A 299 -10.04 -0.86 7.60
N TYR A 300 -9.73 -1.02 8.88
CA TYR A 300 -8.62 -0.36 9.57
C TYR A 300 -7.28 -1.11 9.49
N TYR A 301 -7.17 -2.14 8.64
CA TYR A 301 -5.89 -2.79 8.34
C TYR A 301 -5.19 -2.12 7.17
N GLN A 302 -3.85 -2.11 7.22
CA GLN A 302 -3.00 -1.86 6.07
C GLN A 302 -1.74 -2.71 6.16
N ALA A 303 -1.30 -3.26 5.03
CA ALA A 303 -0.07 -4.03 4.94
C ALA A 303 0.74 -3.56 3.72
N LEU A 304 2.06 -3.71 3.81
CA LEU A 304 3.00 -3.44 2.74
C LEU A 304 4.11 -4.49 2.78
N LEU A 305 4.37 -5.10 1.63
CA LEU A 305 5.57 -5.88 1.34
C LEU A 305 6.40 -5.11 0.31
N VAL A 306 7.69 -4.96 0.58
CA VAL A 306 8.70 -4.52 -0.38
C VAL A 306 9.89 -5.44 -0.26
N SER A 307 10.15 -6.24 -1.29
CA SER A 307 11.28 -7.16 -1.37
C SER A 307 12.16 -6.79 -2.56
N GLU A 308 13.45 -6.60 -2.31
CA GLU A 308 14.51 -6.37 -3.29
C GLU A 308 15.55 -7.49 -3.13
N PRO A 309 15.28 -8.71 -3.63
CA PRO A 309 16.08 -9.90 -3.32
C PRO A 309 17.54 -9.79 -3.74
N LEU A 310 17.83 -9.05 -4.83
CA LEU A 310 19.20 -8.80 -5.29
C LEU A 310 20.05 -7.99 -4.29
N LYS A 311 19.40 -7.25 -3.38
CA LYS A 311 20.04 -6.55 -2.26
C LYS A 311 19.99 -7.34 -0.94
N GLY A 312 19.38 -8.53 -0.94
CA GLY A 312 19.04 -9.26 0.28
C GLY A 312 18.14 -8.44 1.22
N ARG A 313 17.26 -7.59 0.67
CA ARG A 313 16.46 -6.63 1.45
C ARG A 313 14.96 -6.94 1.37
N THR A 314 14.30 -6.99 2.51
CA THR A 314 12.84 -7.13 2.60
C THR A 314 12.29 -6.29 3.75
N VAL A 315 11.27 -5.48 3.47
CA VAL A 315 10.52 -4.70 4.45
C VAL A 315 9.07 -5.18 4.43
N ILE A 316 8.57 -5.61 5.60
CA ILE A 316 7.18 -5.96 5.83
C ILE A 316 6.63 -5.08 6.94
N LEU A 317 5.53 -4.39 6.64
CA LEU A 317 4.77 -3.58 7.57
C LEU A 317 3.33 -4.10 7.58
N MET A 318 2.79 -4.37 8.77
CA MET A 318 1.39 -4.76 8.94
C MET A 318 0.80 -3.98 10.10
N VAL A 319 -0.25 -3.19 9.86
CA VAL A 319 -0.91 -2.37 10.88
C VAL A 319 -2.40 -2.72 10.97
N ASN A 320 -2.94 -2.67 12.19
CA ASN A 320 -4.37 -2.80 12.50
C ASN A 320 -4.97 -1.45 12.92
N ASN A 321 -4.24 -0.36 12.67
CA ASN A 321 -4.69 1.02 12.81
C ASN A 321 -4.20 1.80 11.59
N ARG A 322 -4.93 1.67 10.48
CA ARG A 322 -4.60 2.30 9.21
C ARG A 322 -4.65 3.83 9.32
N GLN A 323 -3.59 4.47 8.84
CA GLN A 323 -3.40 5.93 8.83
C GLN A 323 -2.97 6.45 7.45
N ASP A 324 -3.00 5.58 6.43
CA ASP A 324 -2.63 5.87 5.03
C ASP A 324 -1.21 6.42 4.85
N ASN A 325 -0.29 6.00 5.71
CA ASN A 325 1.09 6.51 5.79
C ASN A 325 2.15 5.39 5.70
N ILE A 326 1.76 4.15 5.37
CA ILE A 326 2.68 2.99 5.39
C ILE A 326 3.87 3.15 4.43
N TYR A 327 3.69 3.88 3.32
CA TYR A 327 4.75 4.20 2.38
C TYR A 327 5.77 5.20 2.94
N ASP A 328 5.35 6.13 3.81
CA ASP A 328 6.26 7.05 4.49
C ASP A 328 7.21 6.27 5.42
N PHE A 329 6.69 5.26 6.12
CA PHE A 329 7.51 4.37 6.94
C PHE A 329 8.50 3.58 6.09
N ASN A 330 8.05 2.97 4.99
CA ASN A 330 8.94 2.22 4.11
C ASN A 330 10.05 3.12 3.52
N LEU A 331 9.72 4.31 3.02
CA LEU A 331 10.71 5.25 2.50
C LEU A 331 11.72 5.66 3.58
N ALA A 332 11.25 5.92 4.80
CA ALA A 332 12.15 6.25 5.90
C ALA A 332 13.06 5.08 6.29
N ILE A 333 12.53 3.85 6.35
CA ILE A 333 13.33 2.63 6.60
C ILE A 333 14.39 2.46 5.52
N GLN A 334 14.00 2.56 4.24
CA GLN A 334 14.92 2.44 3.11
C GLN A 334 16.05 3.48 3.17
N ASN A 335 15.72 4.75 3.47
CA ASN A 335 16.72 5.79 3.66
C ASN A 335 17.64 5.53 4.85
N ILE A 336 17.11 5.02 5.98
CA ILE A 336 17.93 4.64 7.14
C ILE A 336 18.92 3.53 6.76
N LEU A 337 18.47 2.49 6.05
CA LEU A 337 19.32 1.39 5.61
C LEU A 337 20.41 1.86 4.63
N ASP A 338 20.09 2.83 3.76
CA ASP A 338 21.02 3.43 2.81
C ASP A 338 21.93 4.53 3.43
N GLY A 339 21.80 4.84 4.71
CA GLY A 339 22.55 5.93 5.36
C GLY A 339 22.17 7.33 4.86
N LYS A 340 20.98 7.49 4.27
CA LYS A 340 20.45 8.75 3.74
C LYS A 340 19.61 9.48 4.80
N PRO A 341 19.48 10.82 4.71
CA PRO A 341 18.51 11.56 5.50
C PRO A 341 17.09 11.02 5.29
N TYR A 342 16.31 10.95 6.36
CA TYR A 342 14.93 10.47 6.31
C TYR A 342 13.96 11.43 6.98
N VAL A 343 12.71 11.39 6.52
CA VAL A 343 11.62 12.16 7.12
C VAL A 343 10.91 11.28 8.14
N GLN A 344 10.73 11.83 9.33
CA GLN A 344 9.95 11.18 10.39
C GLN A 344 8.47 11.18 10.01
N PRO A 345 7.76 10.04 10.08
CA PRO A 345 6.31 10.00 9.92
C PRO A 345 5.61 10.94 10.92
N LYS A 346 4.55 11.60 10.44
CA LYS A 346 3.78 12.62 11.17
C LYS A 346 2.29 12.34 11.06
N LYS A 347 1.49 12.91 11.96
CA LYS A 347 0.02 12.93 11.87
C LYS A 347 -0.42 13.71 10.64
N SER A 348 -1.49 13.29 9.96
CA SER A 348 -2.14 14.17 8.99
C SER A 348 -2.63 15.45 9.70
N ALA A 349 -2.32 16.62 9.14
CA ALA A 349 -2.88 17.88 9.62
C ALA A 349 -4.35 18.08 9.18
N GLU A 350 -4.87 17.24 8.29
CA GLU A 350 -6.19 17.42 7.69
C GLU A 350 -7.32 17.51 8.73
N PRO A 351 -7.42 16.61 9.74
CA PRO A 351 -8.49 16.72 10.74
C PRO A 351 -8.39 18.01 11.56
N LEU A 352 -7.18 18.51 11.82
CA LEU A 352 -6.99 19.79 12.49
C LEU A 352 -7.50 20.94 11.63
N LEU A 353 -7.20 20.92 10.33
CA LEU A 353 -7.56 21.99 9.41
C LEU A 353 -9.06 21.99 9.05
N LEU A 354 -9.66 20.81 8.91
CA LEU A 354 -11.10 20.67 8.67
C LEU A 354 -11.94 21.07 9.87
N LYS A 355 -11.39 20.99 11.09
CA LYS A 355 -12.08 21.48 12.27
C LYS A 355 -12.43 22.96 12.09
N ASP A 356 -13.72 23.28 12.20
CA ASP A 356 -14.29 24.62 12.10
C ASP A 356 -14.08 25.33 10.74
N ILE A 357 -13.68 24.60 9.67
CA ILE A 357 -13.44 25.21 8.35
C ILE A 357 -14.71 25.84 7.77
N ASP A 358 -15.88 25.27 8.07
CA ASP A 358 -17.20 25.77 7.64
C ASP A 358 -17.52 27.15 8.26
N GLN A 359 -16.85 27.53 9.35
CA GLN A 359 -17.03 28.81 10.04
C GLN A 359 -15.95 29.85 9.68
N GLN A 360 -14.99 29.49 8.82
CA GLN A 360 -13.84 30.32 8.47
C GLN A 360 -13.95 30.88 7.05
N THR A 361 -13.56 32.14 6.88
CA THR A 361 -13.20 32.68 5.56
C THR A 361 -11.87 32.07 5.09
N ILE A 362 -11.60 32.05 3.79
CA ILE A 362 -10.34 31.48 3.28
C ILE A 362 -9.07 32.21 3.77
N PRO A 363 -9.07 33.54 3.91
CA PRO A 363 -7.97 34.22 4.60
C PRO A 363 -7.75 33.73 6.04
N GLN A 364 -8.83 33.50 6.80
CA GLN A 364 -8.73 32.95 8.16
C GLN A 364 -8.19 31.51 8.14
N PHE A 365 -8.63 30.69 7.19
CA PHE A 365 -8.11 29.34 6.99
C PHE A 365 -6.59 29.36 6.75
N PHE A 366 -6.09 30.20 5.83
CA PHE A 366 -4.66 30.27 5.54
C PHE A 366 -3.84 30.81 6.72
N ALA A 367 -4.34 31.83 7.42
CA ALA A 367 -3.71 32.32 8.64
C ALA A 367 -3.56 31.20 9.68
N ARG A 368 -4.60 30.39 9.85
CA ARG A 368 -4.59 29.21 10.73
C ARG A 368 -3.66 28.11 10.22
N TYR A 369 -3.67 27.79 8.93
CA TYR A 369 -2.76 26.82 8.30
C TYR A 369 -1.30 27.18 8.58
N HIS A 370 -0.91 28.44 8.36
CA HIS A 370 0.45 28.91 8.62
C HIS A 370 0.82 28.90 10.11
N ALA A 371 -0.10 29.33 10.98
CA ALA A 371 0.12 29.32 12.42
C ALA A 371 0.29 27.89 12.96
N LEU A 372 -0.56 26.95 12.52
CA LEU A 372 -0.48 25.54 12.90
C LEU A 372 0.78 24.88 12.33
N LYS A 373 1.13 25.15 11.06
CA LYS A 373 2.38 24.66 10.45
C LYS A 373 3.60 25.07 11.25
N LYS A 374 3.67 26.34 11.68
CA LYS A 374 4.77 26.87 12.49
C LYS A 374 4.83 26.24 13.89
N SER A 375 3.70 26.04 14.54
CA SER A 375 3.63 25.58 15.95
C SER A 375 3.62 24.06 16.10
N HIS A 376 3.10 23.32 15.13
CA HIS A 376 2.82 21.88 15.20
C HIS A 376 3.51 21.06 14.09
N GLY A 377 4.32 21.68 13.22
CA GLY A 377 4.96 21.03 12.07
C GLY A 377 5.93 19.89 12.40
N VAL A 378 6.32 19.73 13.68
CA VAL A 378 7.06 18.55 14.15
C VAL A 378 6.16 17.32 14.25
N GLN A 379 4.92 17.49 14.71
CA GLN A 379 3.98 16.40 14.99
C GLN A 379 3.05 16.12 13.80
N TYR A 380 2.72 17.15 13.02
CA TYR A 380 1.75 17.09 11.94
C TYR A 380 2.40 17.40 10.59
N ASN A 381 1.96 16.67 9.56
CA ASN A 381 2.36 16.85 8.18
C ASN A 381 1.52 17.96 7.54
N PHE A 382 2.15 19.09 7.23
CA PHE A 382 1.57 20.20 6.48
C PHE A 382 2.10 20.30 5.04
N ASP A 383 3.01 19.39 4.68
CA ASP A 383 3.83 19.40 3.47
C ASP A 383 3.45 18.24 2.52
N ALA A 384 2.30 17.61 2.76
CA ALA A 384 1.73 16.67 1.81
C ALA A 384 0.90 17.43 0.77
N GLU A 385 1.12 17.16 -0.52
CA GLU A 385 0.29 17.68 -1.61
C GLU A 385 -1.20 17.34 -1.40
N SER A 386 -1.46 16.10 -0.97
CA SER A 386 -2.79 15.57 -0.72
C SER A 386 -3.56 16.33 0.36
N LEU A 387 -2.87 16.99 1.29
CA LEU A 387 -3.50 17.74 2.38
C LEU A 387 -4.37 18.87 1.83
N LEU A 388 -3.77 19.80 1.09
CA LEU A 388 -4.51 20.94 0.55
C LEU A 388 -5.44 20.52 -0.58
N ASN A 389 -5.11 19.44 -1.30
CA ASN A 389 -6.01 18.86 -2.28
C ASN A 389 -7.32 18.37 -1.62
N GLY A 390 -7.20 17.64 -0.50
CA GLY A 390 -8.33 17.17 0.31
C GLY A 390 -9.18 18.31 0.84
N ILE A 391 -8.54 19.37 1.36
CA ILE A 391 -9.24 20.60 1.79
C ILE A 391 -10.00 21.25 0.61
N GLY A 392 -9.36 21.40 -0.55
CA GLY A 392 -10.00 21.98 -1.74
C GLY A 392 -11.23 21.18 -2.17
N TYR A 393 -11.14 19.85 -2.21
CA TYR A 393 -12.29 19.00 -2.53
C TYR A 393 -13.39 19.02 -1.46
N TYR A 394 -13.04 19.13 -0.18
CA TYR A 394 -14.01 19.33 0.88
C TYR A 394 -14.84 20.60 0.64
N LEU A 395 -14.18 21.72 0.35
CA LEU A 395 -14.83 23.00 0.04
C LEU A 395 -15.68 22.89 -1.24
N LEU A 396 -15.17 22.22 -2.28
CA LEU A 396 -15.89 22.01 -3.53
C LEU A 396 -17.20 21.22 -3.33
N ARG A 397 -17.20 20.20 -2.48
CA ARG A 397 -18.41 19.44 -2.10
C ARG A 397 -19.41 20.26 -1.27
N LYS A 398 -18.93 21.24 -0.52
CA LYS A 398 -19.74 22.22 0.23
C LYS A 398 -20.23 23.38 -0.64
N ASP A 399 -20.01 23.31 -1.94
CA ASP A 399 -20.35 24.35 -2.92
C ASP A 399 -19.65 25.70 -2.70
N ARG A 400 -18.57 25.70 -1.92
CA ARG A 400 -17.68 26.86 -1.74
C ARG A 400 -16.64 26.88 -2.87
N VAL A 401 -17.11 27.07 -4.11
CA VAL A 401 -16.29 26.88 -5.32
C VAL A 401 -15.11 27.85 -5.41
N ASP A 402 -15.33 29.16 -5.15
CA ASP A 402 -14.26 30.16 -5.19
C ASP A 402 -13.17 29.92 -4.13
N ASP A 403 -13.61 29.44 -2.97
CA ASP A 403 -12.72 29.08 -1.88
C ASP A 403 -11.86 27.86 -2.24
N ALA A 404 -12.47 26.84 -2.85
CA ALA A 404 -11.77 25.67 -3.37
C ALA A 404 -10.73 26.07 -4.43
N ILE A 405 -11.10 26.93 -5.40
CA ILE A 405 -10.18 27.46 -6.41
C ILE A 405 -8.97 28.14 -5.76
N THR A 406 -9.20 28.93 -4.71
CA THR A 406 -8.12 29.62 -3.98
C THR A 406 -7.17 28.61 -3.31
N VAL A 407 -7.71 27.57 -2.67
CA VAL A 407 -6.90 26.51 -2.04
C VAL A 407 -6.11 25.71 -3.07
N PHE A 408 -6.74 25.27 -4.16
CA PHE A 408 -6.05 24.55 -5.23
C PHE A 408 -4.98 25.42 -5.90
N THR A 409 -5.25 26.70 -6.15
CA THR A 409 -4.27 27.65 -6.69
C THR A 409 -3.06 27.82 -5.77
N TYR A 410 -3.28 27.81 -4.45
CA TYR A 410 -2.16 27.81 -3.51
C TYR A 410 -1.36 26.50 -3.59
N ASN A 411 -2.03 25.36 -3.75
CA ASN A 411 -1.40 24.05 -3.88
C ASN A 411 -0.53 23.95 -5.15
N THR A 412 -0.96 24.49 -6.29
CA THR A 412 -0.14 24.50 -7.53
C THR A 412 1.16 25.29 -7.39
N ARG A 413 1.20 26.30 -6.50
CA ARG A 413 2.44 27.04 -6.19
C ARG A 413 3.41 26.23 -5.33
N LEU A 414 2.89 25.36 -4.46
CA LEU A 414 3.71 24.47 -3.65
C LEU A 414 4.24 23.27 -4.45
N TYR A 415 3.45 22.76 -5.40
CA TYR A 415 3.77 21.58 -6.21
C TYR A 415 3.65 21.88 -7.71
N PRO A 416 4.49 22.78 -8.26
CA PRO A 416 4.37 23.22 -9.66
C PRO A 416 4.68 22.11 -10.68
N MET A 417 5.28 21.00 -10.24
CA MET A 417 5.61 19.85 -11.09
C MET A 417 4.60 18.71 -11.00
N SER A 418 3.53 18.86 -10.20
CA SER A 418 2.53 17.82 -10.02
C SER A 418 1.36 18.04 -10.97
N GLY A 419 1.13 17.12 -11.90
CA GLY A 419 -0.07 17.17 -12.77
C GLY A 419 -1.37 17.15 -11.97
N ASN A 420 -1.40 16.42 -10.85
CA ASN A 420 -2.58 16.22 -10.01
C ASN A 420 -3.14 17.54 -9.44
N VAL A 421 -2.30 18.45 -8.95
CA VAL A 421 -2.79 19.73 -8.40
C VAL A 421 -3.39 20.65 -9.46
N PHE A 422 -2.95 20.54 -10.72
CA PHE A 422 -3.53 21.28 -11.83
C PHE A 422 -4.82 20.64 -12.35
N ASP A 423 -4.91 19.31 -12.32
CA ASP A 423 -6.15 18.58 -12.60
C ASP A 423 -7.26 19.02 -11.62
N SER A 424 -6.99 18.99 -10.31
CA SER A 424 -7.95 19.41 -9.28
C SER A 424 -8.33 20.89 -9.39
N LEU A 425 -7.40 21.77 -9.76
CA LEU A 425 -7.71 23.18 -10.04
C LEU A 425 -8.60 23.34 -11.28
N GLY A 426 -8.30 22.59 -12.35
CA GLY A 426 -9.11 22.55 -13.57
C GLY A 426 -10.54 22.09 -13.32
N GLU A 427 -10.72 21.08 -12.47
CA GLU A 427 -12.03 20.58 -12.04
C GLU A 427 -12.84 21.66 -11.30
N ALA A 428 -12.20 22.41 -10.40
CA ALA A 428 -12.87 23.48 -9.66
C ALA A 428 -13.34 24.62 -10.60
N TYR A 429 -12.52 25.02 -11.57
CA TYR A 429 -12.92 25.99 -12.59
C TYR A 429 -14.02 25.46 -13.51
N TYR A 430 -13.97 24.17 -13.86
CA TYR A 430 -15.01 23.53 -14.66
C TYR A 430 -16.35 23.56 -13.91
N LYS A 431 -16.36 23.23 -12.61
CA LYS A 431 -17.55 23.32 -11.76
C LYS A 431 -18.08 24.76 -11.65
N LYS A 432 -17.19 25.76 -11.64
CA LYS A 432 -17.57 27.19 -11.67
C LYS A 432 -18.21 27.63 -13.00
N GLY A 433 -18.06 26.84 -14.06
CA GLY A 433 -18.46 27.20 -15.42
C GLY A 433 -17.42 28.03 -16.18
N ASP A 434 -16.23 28.22 -15.60
CA ASP A 434 -15.11 28.93 -16.24
C ASP A 434 -14.33 27.97 -17.14
N LYS A 435 -14.90 27.69 -18.31
CA LYS A 435 -14.33 26.76 -19.30
C LYS A 435 -12.91 27.14 -19.74
N LYS A 436 -12.60 28.45 -19.79
CA LYS A 436 -11.30 28.94 -20.24
C LYS A 436 -10.20 28.55 -19.25
N ASN A 437 -10.41 28.82 -17.96
CA ASN A 437 -9.42 28.46 -16.94
C ASN A 437 -9.40 26.95 -16.68
N ALA A 438 -10.54 26.26 -16.78
CA ALA A 438 -10.59 24.81 -16.74
C ALA A 438 -9.68 24.19 -17.82
N LEU A 439 -9.86 24.60 -19.08
CA LEU A 439 -9.06 24.11 -20.21
C LEU A 439 -7.56 24.39 -20.03
N LEU A 440 -7.21 25.60 -19.56
CA LEU A 440 -5.82 25.97 -19.28
C LEU A 440 -5.16 24.99 -18.31
N HIS A 441 -5.81 24.71 -17.18
CA HIS A 441 -5.25 23.88 -16.13
C HIS A 441 -5.24 22.39 -16.47
N TYR A 442 -6.28 21.87 -17.15
CA TYR A 442 -6.23 20.49 -17.64
C TYR A 442 -5.14 20.27 -18.70
N LYS A 443 -4.90 21.24 -19.59
CA LYS A 443 -3.76 21.17 -20.53
C LYS A 443 -2.42 21.18 -19.80
N HIS A 444 -2.29 21.99 -18.76
CA HIS A 444 -1.07 22.00 -17.94
C HIS A 444 -0.89 20.68 -17.19
N SER A 445 -1.96 20.11 -16.63
CA SER A 445 -1.93 18.76 -16.05
C SER A 445 -1.46 17.72 -17.06
N LEU A 446 -1.94 17.75 -18.31
CA LEU A 446 -1.52 16.81 -19.35
C LEU A 446 -0.08 17.02 -19.83
N ALA A 447 0.45 18.24 -19.75
CA ALA A 447 1.85 18.50 -20.03
C ALA A 447 2.77 17.86 -18.98
N LEU A 448 2.33 17.83 -17.72
CA LEU A 448 3.06 17.22 -16.60
C LEU A 448 2.80 15.70 -16.48
N ASP A 449 1.58 15.26 -16.77
CA ASP A 449 1.17 13.86 -16.81
C ASP A 449 0.35 13.56 -18.08
N PRO A 450 1.04 13.23 -19.20
CA PRO A 450 0.38 12.94 -20.46
C PRO A 450 -0.59 11.77 -20.41
N ASN A 451 -0.52 10.92 -19.39
CA ASN A 451 -1.28 9.68 -19.27
C ASN A 451 -2.58 9.80 -18.46
N ASN A 452 -2.95 10.99 -17.98
CA ASN A 452 -4.20 11.23 -17.28
C ASN A 452 -5.42 11.16 -18.25
N PRO A 453 -6.22 10.07 -18.25
CA PRO A 453 -7.32 9.91 -19.19
C PRO A 453 -8.52 10.82 -18.89
N ALA A 454 -8.70 11.20 -17.62
CA ALA A 454 -9.77 12.10 -17.20
C ALA A 454 -9.55 13.51 -17.77
N ALA A 455 -8.33 14.04 -17.59
CA ALA A 455 -7.95 15.33 -18.16
C ALA A 455 -8.08 15.33 -19.69
N ARG A 456 -7.62 14.29 -20.39
CA ARG A 456 -7.78 14.18 -21.87
C ARG A 456 -9.23 14.29 -22.30
N LYS A 457 -10.14 13.57 -21.62
CA LYS A 457 -11.56 13.57 -21.93
C LYS A 457 -12.17 14.97 -21.74
N ILE A 458 -11.81 15.67 -20.65
CA ILE A 458 -12.34 17.01 -20.40
C ILE A 458 -11.78 18.02 -21.39
N VAL A 459 -10.48 17.99 -21.70
CA VAL A 459 -9.88 18.85 -22.74
C VAL A 459 -10.61 18.68 -24.06
N ALA A 460 -10.78 17.44 -24.54
CA ALA A 460 -11.52 17.18 -25.77
C ALA A 460 -12.97 17.71 -25.73
N SER A 461 -13.63 17.67 -24.57
CA SER A 461 -15.00 18.22 -24.42
C SER A 461 -15.07 19.74 -24.36
N LEU A 462 -13.98 20.41 -23.99
CA LEU A 462 -13.92 21.87 -23.83
C LEU A 462 -13.39 22.58 -25.08
N GLU A 463 -12.69 21.85 -25.96
CA GLU A 463 -12.20 22.36 -27.25
C GLU A 463 -13.22 22.24 -28.39
N ASN A 464 -14.24 21.39 -28.21
CA ASN A 464 -15.43 21.28 -29.05
C ASN A 464 -16.54 22.17 -28.50
#